data_AF-A0A559TL15-F1
#
_entry.id   AF-A0A559TL15-F1
#
_cell.length_a   1.000
_cell.length_b   1.000
_cell.length_c   1.000
_cell.angle_alpha   90.00
_cell.angle_beta   90.00
_cell.angle_gamma   90.00
#
_symmetry.space_group_name_H-M   'P 1'
#
loop_
_entity.id
_entity.type
_entity.pdbx_description
1 polymer ?
#
loop_
_entity_poly.entity_id
_entity_poly.type
_entity_poly.pdbx_seq_one_letter_code
_entity_poly.pdbx_strand_id
1 'polypeptide(L)'
;MGRYTKAPAFETTPRSWSSPRHLQSHPLGENEHELIRKKKGPSLLIQSVSFNPGDNTFNVNMNRGNVLPSLNPAYYDLIKFDPANGRINAEKLLEVEEVLRRYLTFPKAGDAKGLAENTLGIIDRETASLAQLHHTMLENAEGLRISYEDDAAERRKKFEEQQLLADEEIRKREAESLERINAEKAALDEKIKEFDQSDHMFARRKLREDITNQVQEFTKRPLSSRQSASKFWLIAGLCLVASAGAGVLAFESFQSFASLAQATQTIPDPSAGPDTVLKTQRLPQDTYLLWMMALRGAVLSAVCVGFAAYLISMLRKSYDSEVHTLHEFQRYGMDINRASWVIETAMEMTTKEGAALPERWIERACAGLFQANNKKDAEVSSLAALGAVMGLGPEVTIGPTGASFKIPPKGARKAANDAD
;
A
#
# COMPACT_ATOMS: atom_id res chain seq x y z
N MET A 1 4.64 12.83 11.49
CA MET A 1 4.77 13.66 10.26
C MET A 1 4.18 12.88 9.10
N GLY A 2 2.87 13.06 8.85
CA GLY A 2 2.11 12.30 7.85
C GLY A 2 2.30 12.85 6.44
N ARG A 3 2.55 11.96 5.48
CA ARG A 3 2.57 12.26 4.05
C ARG A 3 1.16 12.08 3.49
N TYR A 4 0.58 13.16 2.98
CA TYR A 4 -0.70 13.15 2.28
C TYR A 4 -0.59 12.45 0.92
N THR A 5 -1.41 11.43 0.73
CA THR A 5 -1.66 10.77 -0.56
C THR A 5 -2.63 11.60 -1.39
N LYS A 6 -2.26 11.79 -2.66
CA LYS A 6 -2.88 12.62 -3.69
C LYS A 6 -4.10 11.90 -4.28
N ALA A 7 -5.27 12.53 -4.28
CA ALA A 7 -6.50 12.01 -4.89
C ALA A 7 -6.47 12.10 -6.44
N PRO A 8 -7.15 11.21 -7.17
CA PRO A 8 -7.18 11.21 -8.64
C PRO A 8 -8.15 12.26 -9.21
N ALA A 9 -7.75 12.86 -10.33
CA ALA A 9 -8.47 13.88 -11.07
C ALA A 9 -9.66 13.29 -11.85
N PHE A 10 -10.82 13.93 -11.73
CA PHE A 10 -12.00 13.68 -12.55
C PHE A 10 -11.79 14.28 -13.95
N GLU A 11 -11.81 13.43 -14.97
CA GLU A 11 -11.68 13.80 -16.38
C GLU A 11 -13.09 13.97 -16.97
N THR A 12 -13.52 15.22 -17.17
CA THR A 12 -14.81 15.57 -17.79
C THR A 12 -14.66 15.68 -19.30
N THR A 13 -15.19 14.72 -20.05
CA THR A 13 -15.35 14.82 -21.52
C THR A 13 -16.61 15.63 -21.89
N PRO A 14 -16.54 16.54 -22.88
CA PRO A 14 -17.74 17.23 -23.39
C PRO A 14 -18.46 16.39 -24.46
N ARG A 15 -19.78 16.17 -24.29
CA ARG A 15 -20.68 15.64 -25.33
C ARG A 15 -21.01 16.75 -26.33
N SER A 16 -20.61 16.57 -27.58
CA SER A 16 -21.02 17.41 -28.71
C SER A 16 -22.46 17.14 -29.10
N TRP A 17 -23.22 18.22 -29.34
CA TRP A 17 -24.58 18.19 -29.86
C TRP A 17 -24.55 18.27 -31.38
N SER A 18 -25.26 17.37 -32.05
CA SER A 18 -25.43 17.29 -33.50
C SER A 18 -26.47 18.30 -34.03
N SER A 19 -26.19 18.85 -35.21
CA SER A 19 -26.95 19.83 -36.00
C SER A 19 -28.44 19.52 -36.32
N PRO A 20 -29.23 20.51 -36.76
CA PRO A 20 -30.64 20.35 -37.14
C PRO A 20 -30.80 19.71 -38.54
N ARG A 21 -31.72 18.76 -38.68
CA ARG A 21 -32.11 18.16 -39.97
C ARG A 21 -33.14 19.04 -40.69
N HIS A 22 -32.84 19.41 -41.92
CA HIS A 22 -33.78 19.95 -42.90
C HIS A 22 -34.92 18.95 -43.19
N LEU A 23 -36.17 19.39 -43.08
CA LEU A 23 -37.35 18.68 -43.59
C LEU A 23 -37.43 18.88 -45.10
N GLN A 24 -37.11 17.82 -45.86
CA GLN A 24 -37.43 17.73 -47.29
C GLN A 24 -38.89 17.27 -47.42
N SER A 25 -39.69 18.02 -48.17
CA SER A 25 -41.04 17.63 -48.58
C SER A 25 -40.97 16.48 -49.58
N HIS A 26 -41.41 15.29 -49.17
CA HIS A 26 -41.62 14.18 -50.10
C HIS A 26 -42.96 14.36 -50.85
N PRO A 27 -42.98 14.27 -52.19
CA PRO A 27 -44.23 14.18 -52.93
C PRO A 27 -44.91 12.84 -52.60
N LEU A 28 -46.19 12.92 -52.23
CA LEU A 28 -47.03 11.75 -51.92
C LEU A 28 -47.19 10.90 -53.19
N GLY A 29 -47.06 9.57 -53.05
CA GLY A 29 -47.11 8.64 -54.17
C GLY A 29 -48.53 8.42 -54.71
N GLU A 30 -48.64 8.06 -55.99
CA GLU A 30 -49.93 7.81 -56.70
C GLU A 30 -50.89 6.88 -55.94
N ASN A 31 -50.37 5.96 -55.12
CA ASN A 31 -51.15 5.00 -54.33
C ASN A 31 -51.99 5.64 -53.21
N GLU A 32 -51.61 6.83 -52.71
CA GLU A 32 -52.38 7.53 -51.68
C GLU A 32 -53.58 8.28 -52.28
N HIS A 33 -53.50 8.70 -53.54
CA HIS A 33 -54.62 9.28 -54.27
C HIS A 33 -55.73 8.25 -54.55
N GLU A 34 -55.39 6.97 -54.71
CA GLU A 34 -56.36 5.88 -54.85
C GLU A 34 -57.07 5.55 -53.54
N LEU A 35 -56.40 5.70 -52.39
CA LEU A 35 -57.00 5.54 -51.05
C LEU A 35 -58.05 6.61 -50.76
N ILE A 36 -57.86 7.84 -51.26
CA ILE A 36 -58.86 8.92 -51.18
C ILE A 36 -60.06 8.61 -52.08
N ARG A 37 -59.85 8.08 -53.29
CA ARG A 37 -60.94 7.68 -54.21
C ARG A 37 -61.75 6.48 -53.69
N LYS A 38 -61.16 5.58 -52.91
CA LYS A 38 -61.84 4.39 -52.35
C LYS A 38 -62.73 4.68 -51.15
N LYS A 39 -62.66 5.88 -50.54
CA LYS A 39 -63.50 6.25 -49.40
C LYS A 39 -64.92 6.63 -49.86
N LYS A 40 -65.74 5.64 -50.20
CA LYS A 40 -67.20 5.79 -50.33
C LYS A 40 -67.84 5.80 -48.94
N GLY A 41 -67.80 6.96 -48.29
CA GLY A 41 -68.59 7.31 -47.11
C GLY A 41 -69.12 8.74 -47.30
N PRO A 42 -70.25 9.10 -46.69
CA PRO A 42 -70.94 10.37 -46.97
C PRO A 42 -69.97 11.54 -46.79
N SER A 43 -69.69 12.19 -47.92
CA SER A 43 -68.90 13.42 -47.99
C SER A 43 -69.60 14.48 -47.15
N LEU A 44 -68.90 14.93 -46.12
CA LEU A 44 -69.16 16.09 -45.26
C LEU A 44 -70.39 16.91 -45.65
N LEU A 45 -71.39 16.96 -44.77
CA LEU A 45 -72.59 17.79 -44.88
C LEU A 45 -72.20 19.27 -45.02
N ILE A 46 -72.09 19.73 -46.26
CA ILE A 46 -71.95 21.15 -46.60
C ILE A 46 -73.37 21.73 -46.57
N GLN A 47 -73.65 22.61 -45.61
CA GLN A 47 -74.99 23.18 -45.45
C GLN A 47 -75.23 24.35 -46.39
N SER A 48 -74.21 25.18 -46.59
CA SER A 48 -74.28 26.30 -47.53
C SER A 48 -72.92 26.55 -48.17
N VAL A 49 -72.97 26.98 -49.43
CA VAL A 49 -71.82 27.46 -50.19
C VAL A 49 -72.13 28.88 -50.63
N SER A 50 -71.24 29.82 -50.32
CA SER A 50 -71.34 31.20 -50.79
C SER A 50 -70.21 31.51 -51.77
N PHE A 51 -70.55 32.13 -52.89
CA PHE A 51 -69.61 32.54 -53.93
C PHE A 51 -69.38 34.04 -53.83
N ASN A 52 -68.13 34.46 -53.65
CA ASN A 52 -67.74 35.87 -53.66
C ASN A 52 -66.67 36.10 -54.73
N PRO A 53 -67.05 36.60 -55.92
CA PRO A 53 -66.08 37.00 -56.93
C PRO A 53 -65.43 38.34 -56.51
N GLY A 54 -64.12 38.34 -56.30
CA GLY A 54 -63.32 39.56 -56.23
C GLY A 54 -62.65 39.82 -57.58
N ASP A 55 -62.25 41.07 -57.85
CA ASP A 55 -61.74 41.50 -59.16
C ASP A 55 -60.65 40.59 -59.75
N ASN A 56 -59.80 39.99 -58.91
CA ASN A 56 -58.72 39.08 -59.32
C ASN A 56 -58.70 37.71 -58.59
N THR A 57 -59.67 37.42 -57.72
CA THR A 57 -59.69 36.16 -56.95
C THR A 57 -61.10 35.57 -56.90
N PHE A 58 -61.20 34.26 -57.05
CA PHE A 58 -62.47 33.54 -56.92
C PHE A 58 -62.46 32.74 -55.62
N ASN A 59 -63.30 33.16 -54.66
CA ASN A 59 -63.41 32.54 -53.36
C ASN A 59 -64.69 31.71 -53.26
N VAL A 60 -64.53 30.42 -53.01
CA VAL A 60 -65.63 29.52 -52.66
C VAL A 60 -65.56 29.26 -51.16
N ASN A 61 -66.57 29.71 -50.42
CA ASN A 61 -66.66 29.43 -48.99
C ASN A 61 -67.67 28.31 -48.76
N MET A 62 -67.23 27.22 -48.12
CA MET A 62 -68.06 26.07 -47.77
C MET A 62 -68.27 26.05 -46.26
N ASN A 63 -69.52 26.21 -45.81
CA ASN A 63 -69.84 26.13 -44.39
C ASN A 63 -70.20 24.68 -44.00
N ARG A 64 -69.42 24.11 -43.08
CA ARG A 64 -69.64 22.79 -42.49
C ARG A 64 -70.09 22.96 -41.04
N GLY A 65 -71.39 23.05 -40.84
CA GLY A 65 -71.99 22.89 -39.51
C GLY A 65 -72.83 24.07 -39.03
N ASN A 66 -73.74 23.72 -38.13
CA ASN A 66 -74.89 24.49 -37.69
C ASN A 66 -74.53 25.37 -36.47
N VAL A 67 -73.49 26.21 -36.57
CA VAL A 67 -73.06 27.07 -35.45
C VAL A 67 -73.13 28.54 -35.86
N LEU A 68 -73.73 29.35 -34.99
CA LEU A 68 -74.03 30.76 -35.20
C LEU A 68 -72.80 31.57 -35.71
N PRO A 69 -73.02 32.57 -36.59
CA PRO A 69 -71.96 33.30 -37.28
C PRO A 69 -71.06 34.20 -36.41
N SER A 70 -71.19 34.15 -35.07
CA SER A 70 -70.45 35.02 -34.14
C SER A 70 -69.25 34.37 -33.44
N LEU A 71 -69.02 33.07 -33.62
CA LEU A 71 -67.79 32.41 -33.14
C LEU A 71 -66.96 31.95 -34.33
N ASN A 72 -65.76 32.51 -34.44
CA ASN A 72 -64.70 32.20 -35.39
C ASN A 72 -64.60 30.67 -35.66
N PRO A 73 -65.01 30.17 -36.84
CA PRO A 73 -65.05 28.72 -37.09
C PRO A 73 -63.70 28.19 -37.50
N ALA A 74 -63.17 27.29 -36.69
CA ALA A 74 -62.06 26.42 -37.03
C ALA A 74 -62.39 25.41 -38.16
N TYR A 75 -63.50 25.59 -38.88
CA TYR A 75 -64.07 24.64 -39.84
C TYR A 75 -64.62 25.30 -41.10
N TYR A 76 -63.95 26.34 -41.60
CA TYR A 76 -64.16 26.81 -42.98
C TYR A 76 -63.06 26.27 -43.89
N ASP A 77 -63.46 25.55 -44.93
CA ASP A 77 -62.58 25.26 -46.06
C ASP A 77 -62.71 26.44 -47.04
N LEU A 78 -61.73 27.35 -47.00
CA LEU A 78 -61.63 28.44 -47.98
C LEU A 78 -60.78 27.97 -49.15
N ILE A 79 -61.42 27.66 -50.27
CA ILE A 79 -60.71 27.36 -51.51
C ILE A 79 -60.57 28.67 -52.29
N LYS A 80 -59.34 29.17 -52.35
CA LYS A 80 -58.97 30.34 -53.16
C LYS A 80 -58.42 29.86 -54.49
N PHE A 81 -59.00 30.37 -55.58
CA PHE A 81 -58.46 30.17 -56.92
C PHE A 81 -57.80 31.47 -57.39
N ASP A 82 -56.48 31.42 -57.54
CA ASP A 82 -55.68 32.52 -58.07
C ASP A 82 -55.35 32.23 -59.55
N PRO A 83 -55.99 32.92 -60.52
CA PRO A 83 -55.73 32.70 -61.93
C PRO A 83 -54.37 33.25 -62.33
N ALA A 84 -53.52 32.42 -62.95
CA ALA A 84 -52.16 32.81 -63.37
C ALA A 84 -52.11 34.02 -64.32
N ASN A 85 -53.22 34.34 -65.01
CA ASN A 85 -53.32 35.44 -65.98
C ASN A 85 -54.27 36.57 -65.53
N GLY A 86 -54.46 36.77 -64.23
CA GLY A 86 -54.88 38.05 -63.62
C GLY A 86 -56.20 38.69 -64.05
N ARG A 87 -57.00 38.09 -64.92
CA ARG A 87 -58.38 38.49 -65.26
C ARG A 87 -59.22 37.25 -65.52
N ILE A 88 -60.24 37.03 -64.70
CA ILE A 88 -61.23 35.97 -64.92
C ILE A 88 -62.30 36.51 -65.85
N ASN A 89 -62.46 35.92 -67.04
CA ASN A 89 -63.56 36.25 -67.93
C ASN A 89 -64.87 35.67 -67.36
N ALA A 90 -65.96 36.44 -67.39
CA ALA A 90 -67.25 36.07 -66.78
C ALA A 90 -67.77 34.69 -67.23
N GLU A 91 -67.48 34.30 -68.47
CA GLU A 91 -67.86 33.00 -69.05
C GLU A 91 -67.20 31.82 -68.32
N LYS A 92 -65.91 31.92 -67.96
CA LYS A 92 -65.19 30.86 -67.24
C LYS A 92 -65.66 30.71 -65.79
N LEU A 93 -66.16 31.80 -65.20
CA LEU A 93 -66.71 31.77 -63.84
C LEU A 93 -68.02 30.99 -63.79
N LEU A 94 -68.83 31.09 -64.85
CA LEU A 94 -70.08 30.36 -65.03
C LEU A 94 -69.84 28.85 -65.22
N GLU A 95 -68.80 28.47 -65.99
CA GLU A 95 -68.40 27.06 -66.15
C GLU A 95 -67.96 26.43 -64.82
N VAL A 96 -67.20 27.17 -63.99
CA VAL A 96 -66.76 26.69 -62.68
C VAL A 96 -67.94 26.51 -61.73
N GLU A 97 -68.91 27.43 -61.74
CA GLU A 97 -70.15 27.30 -60.98
C GLU A 97 -70.94 26.05 -61.40
N GLU A 98 -71.04 25.79 -62.70
CA GLU A 98 -71.79 24.65 -63.23
C GLU A 98 -71.12 23.31 -62.86
N VAL A 99 -69.80 23.23 -62.95
CA VAL A 99 -69.04 22.05 -62.51
C VAL A 99 -69.26 21.80 -61.01
N LEU A 100 -69.21 22.84 -60.18
CA LEU A 100 -69.44 22.72 -58.73
C LEU A 100 -70.87 22.27 -58.42
N ARG A 101 -71.89 22.82 -59.10
CA ARG A 101 -73.29 22.39 -58.94
C ARG A 101 -73.51 20.95 -59.39
N ARG A 102 -72.78 20.46 -60.38
CA ARG A 102 -72.89 19.07 -60.86
C ARG A 102 -72.32 18.07 -59.85
N TYR A 103 -71.25 18.42 -59.14
CA TYR A 103 -70.59 17.51 -58.20
C TYR A 103 -71.07 17.65 -56.74
N LEU A 104 -71.76 18.75 -56.39
CA LEU A 104 -72.35 18.93 -55.06
C LEU A 104 -73.85 18.60 -55.09
N THR A 105 -74.22 17.44 -54.57
CA THR A 105 -75.62 17.05 -54.38
C THR A 105 -76.22 17.78 -53.18
N PHE A 106 -77.16 18.69 -53.42
CA PHE A 106 -77.91 19.36 -52.37
C PHE A 106 -79.17 18.56 -51.98
N PRO A 107 -79.50 18.42 -50.69
CA PRO A 107 -80.85 18.01 -50.30
C PRO A 107 -81.83 19.12 -50.71
N LYS A 108 -82.76 18.82 -51.61
CA LYS A 108 -83.80 19.77 -52.04
C LYS A 108 -84.77 20.00 -50.88
N ALA A 109 -84.90 21.23 -50.41
CA ALA A 109 -85.87 21.65 -49.38
C ALA A 109 -87.35 21.64 -49.87
N GLY A 110 -87.67 20.82 -50.87
CA GLY A 110 -88.99 20.71 -51.49
C GLY A 110 -89.84 19.52 -51.03
N ASP A 111 -89.26 18.55 -50.31
CA ASP A 111 -90.00 17.35 -49.84
C ASP A 111 -90.69 17.54 -48.48
N ALA A 112 -90.74 18.77 -47.95
CA ALA A 112 -91.36 19.08 -46.66
C ALA A 112 -92.87 19.43 -46.74
N LYS A 113 -93.56 19.12 -47.85
CA LYS A 113 -94.99 19.45 -48.04
C LYS A 113 -95.94 18.27 -48.25
N GLY A 114 -95.43 17.04 -48.37
CA GLY A 114 -96.26 15.82 -48.44
C GLY A 114 -96.48 15.11 -47.10
N LEU A 115 -95.85 15.59 -46.03
CA LEU A 115 -95.74 14.88 -44.75
C LEU A 115 -96.59 15.52 -43.64
N ALA A 116 -97.73 16.16 -43.96
CA ALA A 116 -98.53 16.87 -42.97
C ALA A 116 -99.84 16.15 -42.59
N GLU A 117 -100.32 15.19 -43.38
CA GLU A 117 -101.65 14.61 -43.18
C GLU A 117 -101.66 13.15 -42.70
N ASN A 118 -100.51 12.48 -42.62
CA ASN A 118 -100.33 11.15 -42.00
C ASN A 118 -99.47 11.18 -40.73
N THR A 119 -99.21 12.37 -40.18
CA THR A 119 -98.24 12.58 -39.09
C THR A 119 -98.68 12.02 -37.75
N LEU A 120 -99.98 12.02 -37.40
CA LEU A 120 -100.35 11.63 -36.03
C LEU A 120 -100.09 10.13 -35.75
N GLY A 121 -100.42 9.24 -36.69
CA GLY A 121 -100.19 7.80 -36.54
C GLY A 121 -98.74 7.37 -36.82
N ILE A 122 -98.03 8.10 -37.68
CA ILE A 122 -96.60 7.90 -37.90
C ILE A 122 -95.80 8.42 -36.71
N ILE A 123 -96.18 9.53 -36.08
CA ILE A 123 -95.55 10.04 -34.85
C ILE A 123 -95.73 9.05 -33.70
N ASP A 124 -96.89 8.42 -33.51
CA ASP A 124 -97.05 7.40 -32.46
C ASP A 124 -96.22 6.13 -32.75
N ARG A 125 -96.14 5.70 -34.01
CA ARG A 125 -95.29 4.57 -34.41
C ARG A 125 -93.80 4.90 -34.33
N GLU A 126 -93.40 6.12 -34.69
CA GLU A 126 -92.04 6.62 -34.62
C GLU A 126 -91.63 6.92 -33.18
N THR A 127 -92.52 7.41 -32.32
CA THR A 127 -92.24 7.59 -30.89
C THR A 127 -92.16 6.25 -30.17
N ALA A 128 -92.97 5.25 -30.52
CA ALA A 128 -92.83 3.89 -30.01
C ALA A 128 -91.54 3.22 -30.50
N SER A 129 -91.20 3.37 -31.79
CA SER A 129 -89.94 2.91 -32.38
C SER A 129 -88.73 3.63 -31.76
N LEU A 130 -88.84 4.93 -31.50
CA LEU A 130 -87.82 5.75 -30.84
C LEU A 130 -87.66 5.34 -29.38
N ALA A 131 -88.76 5.07 -28.66
CA ALA A 131 -88.71 4.59 -27.29
C ALA A 131 -88.06 3.20 -27.22
N GLN A 132 -88.37 2.30 -28.15
CA GLN A 132 -87.75 0.98 -28.26
C GLN A 132 -86.26 1.08 -28.64
N LEU A 133 -85.91 1.98 -29.57
CA LEU A 133 -84.52 2.26 -29.94
C LEU A 133 -83.76 2.90 -28.79
N HIS A 134 -84.38 3.81 -28.05
CA HIS A 134 -83.77 4.44 -26.88
C HIS A 134 -83.55 3.41 -25.77
N HIS A 135 -84.48 2.47 -25.59
CA HIS A 135 -84.32 1.37 -24.65
C HIS A 135 -83.18 0.43 -25.06
N THR A 136 -83.12 0.01 -26.33
CA THR A 136 -82.00 -0.83 -26.82
C THR A 136 -80.67 -0.07 -26.83
N MET A 137 -80.67 1.25 -27.07
CA MET A 137 -79.48 2.08 -26.92
C MET A 137 -79.04 2.17 -25.47
N LEU A 138 -79.96 2.32 -24.52
CA LEU A 138 -79.62 2.33 -23.10
C LEU A 138 -79.07 0.97 -22.65
N GLU A 139 -79.71 -0.13 -23.06
CA GLU A 139 -79.26 -1.49 -22.74
C GLU A 139 -77.88 -1.79 -23.37
N ASN A 140 -77.67 -1.40 -24.62
CA ASN A 140 -76.36 -1.52 -25.28
C ASN A 140 -75.31 -0.61 -24.63
N ALA A 141 -75.68 0.61 -24.23
CA ALA A 141 -74.78 1.53 -23.55
C ALA A 141 -74.41 1.03 -22.16
N GLU A 142 -75.35 0.45 -21.43
CA GLU A 142 -75.11 -0.18 -20.13
C GLU A 142 -74.23 -1.42 -20.28
N GLY A 143 -74.52 -2.30 -21.24
CA GLY A 143 -73.68 -3.47 -21.55
C GLY A 143 -72.25 -3.09 -21.93
N LEU A 144 -72.07 -2.05 -22.75
CA LEU A 144 -70.75 -1.52 -23.06
C LEU A 144 -70.07 -0.95 -21.82
N ARG A 145 -70.79 -0.20 -20.98
CA ARG A 145 -70.22 0.35 -19.75
C ARG A 145 -69.73 -0.75 -18.81
N ILE A 146 -70.51 -1.79 -18.61
CA ILE A 146 -70.14 -2.96 -17.81
C ILE A 146 -68.90 -3.63 -18.39
N SER A 147 -68.87 -3.89 -19.71
CA SER A 147 -67.67 -4.49 -20.35
C SER A 147 -66.41 -3.63 -20.20
N TYR A 148 -66.53 -2.30 -20.27
CA TYR A 148 -65.40 -1.40 -20.06
C TYR A 148 -64.97 -1.33 -18.59
N GLU A 149 -65.91 -1.40 -17.65
CA GLU A 149 -65.61 -1.49 -16.23
C GLU A 149 -64.87 -2.80 -15.91
N ASP A 150 -65.32 -3.92 -16.48
CA ASP A 150 -64.67 -5.24 -16.35
C ASP A 150 -63.27 -5.25 -16.98
N ASP A 151 -63.12 -4.78 -18.22
CA ASP A 151 -61.81 -4.68 -18.90
C ASP A 151 -60.85 -3.73 -18.17
N ALA A 152 -61.37 -2.67 -17.55
CA ALA A 152 -60.57 -1.77 -16.72
C ALA A 152 -60.17 -2.45 -15.41
N ALA A 153 -61.06 -3.21 -14.78
CA ALA A 153 -60.77 -3.98 -13.57
C ALA A 153 -59.74 -5.08 -13.83
N GLU A 154 -59.84 -5.81 -14.94
CA GLU A 154 -58.85 -6.83 -15.34
C GLU A 154 -57.47 -6.22 -15.61
N ARG A 155 -57.42 -5.09 -16.32
CA ARG A 155 -56.14 -4.40 -16.56
C ARG A 155 -55.51 -3.93 -15.25
N ARG A 156 -56.30 -3.38 -14.32
CA ARG A 156 -55.80 -3.00 -12.99
C ARG A 156 -55.24 -4.19 -12.24
N LYS A 157 -55.95 -5.32 -12.20
CA LYS A 157 -55.45 -6.56 -11.58
C LYS A 157 -54.13 -7.04 -12.21
N LYS A 158 -54.05 -7.07 -13.54
CA LYS A 158 -52.81 -7.44 -14.25
C LYS A 158 -51.65 -6.49 -13.95
N PHE A 159 -51.91 -5.19 -13.85
CA PHE A 159 -50.89 -4.21 -13.47
C PHE A 159 -50.45 -4.35 -12.01
N GLU A 160 -51.38 -4.61 -11.08
CA GLU A 160 -51.07 -4.88 -9.68
C GLU A 160 -50.24 -6.16 -9.52
N GLU A 161 -50.59 -7.23 -10.22
CA GLU A 161 -49.83 -8.48 -10.23
C GLU A 161 -48.41 -8.27 -10.80
N GLN A 162 -48.28 -7.51 -11.89
CA GLN A 162 -46.97 -7.17 -12.47
C GLN A 162 -46.12 -6.32 -11.53
N GLN A 163 -46.72 -5.37 -10.80
CA GLN A 163 -46.01 -4.58 -9.81
C GLN A 163 -45.54 -5.43 -8.64
N LEU A 164 -46.38 -6.32 -8.12
CA LEU A 164 -46.00 -7.24 -7.05
C LEU A 164 -44.86 -8.17 -7.48
N LEU A 165 -44.91 -8.73 -8.69
CA LEU A 165 -43.83 -9.57 -9.21
C LEU A 165 -42.53 -8.78 -9.39
N ALA A 166 -42.60 -7.54 -9.90
CA ALA A 166 -41.43 -6.68 -10.04
C ALA A 166 -40.81 -6.32 -8.69
N ASP A 167 -41.64 -6.01 -7.68
CA ASP A 167 -41.18 -5.70 -6.32
C ASP A 167 -40.56 -6.92 -5.64
N GLU A 168 -41.13 -8.12 -5.84
CA GLU A 168 -40.54 -9.38 -5.35
C GLU A 168 -39.19 -9.67 -6.01
N GLU A 169 -39.04 -9.44 -7.32
CA GLU A 169 -37.77 -9.58 -8.01
C GLU A 169 -36.71 -8.59 -7.51
N ILE A 170 -37.09 -7.33 -7.28
CA ILE A 170 -36.19 -6.31 -6.73
C ILE A 170 -35.75 -6.71 -5.32
N ARG A 171 -36.67 -7.12 -4.45
CA ARG A 171 -36.34 -7.60 -3.10
C ARG A 171 -35.42 -8.80 -3.11
N LYS A 172 -35.62 -9.76 -4.02
CA LYS A 172 -34.72 -10.92 -4.17
C LYS A 172 -33.31 -10.49 -4.59
N ARG A 173 -33.19 -9.59 -5.58
CA ARG A 173 -31.87 -9.07 -6.01
C ARG A 173 -31.18 -8.28 -4.90
N GLU A 174 -31.92 -7.48 -4.14
CA GLU A 174 -31.38 -6.74 -3.00
C GLU A 174 -30.86 -7.71 -1.92
N ALA A 175 -31.65 -8.73 -1.55
CA ALA A 175 -31.25 -9.75 -0.59
C ALA A 175 -29.99 -10.50 -1.05
N GLU A 176 -29.95 -10.98 -2.29
CA GLU A 176 -28.77 -11.63 -2.86
C GLU A 176 -27.54 -10.72 -2.88
N SER A 177 -27.73 -9.42 -3.18
CA SER A 177 -26.63 -8.45 -3.20
C SER A 177 -26.08 -8.19 -1.79
N LEU A 178 -26.96 -8.10 -0.79
CA LEU A 178 -26.56 -7.93 0.61
C LEU A 178 -25.83 -9.16 1.14
N GLU A 179 -26.26 -10.36 0.76
CA GLU A 179 -25.58 -11.60 1.09
C GLU A 179 -24.18 -11.66 0.47
N ARG A 180 -24.03 -11.28 -0.81
CA ARG A 180 -22.71 -11.18 -1.46
C ARG A 180 -21.79 -10.18 -0.78
N ILE A 181 -22.29 -8.97 -0.50
CA ILE A 181 -21.51 -7.92 0.17
C ILE A 181 -21.09 -8.37 1.58
N ASN A 182 -21.98 -9.04 2.31
CA ASN A 182 -21.65 -9.54 3.65
C ASN A 182 -20.63 -10.69 3.60
N ALA A 183 -20.74 -11.60 2.63
CA ALA A 183 -19.77 -12.66 2.42
C ALA A 183 -18.39 -12.10 2.03
N GLU A 184 -18.34 -11.10 1.14
CA GLU A 184 -17.11 -10.42 0.76
C GLU A 184 -16.48 -9.66 1.93
N LYS A 185 -17.28 -8.95 2.74
CA LYS A 185 -16.80 -8.28 3.95
C LYS A 185 -16.22 -9.26 4.95
N ALA A 186 -16.89 -10.38 5.20
CA ALA A 186 -16.39 -11.42 6.09
C ALA A 186 -15.05 -12.00 5.59
N ALA A 187 -14.93 -12.27 4.29
CA ALA A 187 -13.69 -12.75 3.69
C ALA A 187 -12.56 -11.72 3.73
N LEU A 188 -12.86 -10.43 3.58
CA LEU A 188 -11.89 -9.34 3.71
C LEU A 188 -11.43 -9.17 5.16
N ASP A 189 -12.33 -9.24 6.14
CA ASP A 189 -11.98 -9.15 7.55
C ASP A 189 -11.09 -10.33 8.00
N GLU A 190 -11.33 -11.53 7.48
CA GLU A 190 -10.45 -12.68 7.71
C GLU A 190 -9.05 -12.45 7.12
N LYS A 191 -8.97 -11.95 5.88
CA LYS A 191 -7.70 -11.59 5.23
C LYS A 191 -6.96 -10.47 5.96
N ILE A 192 -7.66 -9.46 6.47
CA ILE A 192 -7.04 -8.38 7.24
C ILE A 192 -6.45 -8.93 8.53
N LYS A 193 -7.18 -9.81 9.24
CA LYS A 193 -6.67 -10.49 10.44
C LYS A 193 -5.43 -11.33 10.16
N GLU A 194 -5.42 -12.08 9.07
CA GLU A 194 -4.26 -12.87 8.64
C GLU A 194 -3.07 -11.95 8.28
N PHE A 195 -3.33 -10.85 7.56
CA PHE A 195 -2.29 -9.91 7.15
C PHE A 195 -1.67 -9.19 8.36
N ASP A 196 -2.48 -8.73 9.31
CA ASP A 196 -2.01 -8.03 10.51
C ASP A 196 -1.13 -8.95 11.39
N GLN A 197 -1.52 -10.23 11.53
CA GLN A 197 -0.69 -11.24 12.18
C GLN A 197 0.63 -11.49 11.44
N SER A 198 0.58 -11.53 10.10
CA SER A 198 1.78 -11.73 9.28
C SER A 198 2.75 -10.56 9.33
N ASP A 199 2.25 -9.32 9.38
CA ASP A 199 3.06 -8.11 9.37
C ASP A 199 3.81 -7.92 10.70
N HIS A 200 3.16 -8.21 11.84
CA HIS A 200 3.83 -8.21 13.14
C HIS A 200 4.95 -9.27 13.23
N MET A 201 4.77 -10.44 12.63
CA MET A 201 5.84 -11.44 12.53
C MET A 201 6.97 -10.97 11.60
N PHE A 202 6.63 -10.38 10.46
CA PHE A 202 7.60 -9.93 9.46
C PHE A 202 8.45 -8.75 9.97
N ALA A 203 7.82 -7.72 10.54
CA ALA A 203 8.52 -6.58 11.13
C ALA A 203 9.50 -7.01 12.22
N ARG A 204 9.12 -8.01 13.02
CA ARG A 204 9.97 -8.57 14.08
C ARG A 204 11.14 -9.37 13.52
N ARG A 205 10.92 -10.21 12.49
CA ARG A 205 12.00 -10.93 11.79
C ARG A 205 12.99 -9.96 11.15
N LYS A 206 12.50 -8.88 10.54
CA LYS A 206 13.33 -7.83 9.96
C LYS A 206 14.18 -7.11 11.02
N LEU A 207 13.60 -6.77 12.18
CA LEU A 207 14.34 -6.22 13.31
C LEU A 207 15.42 -7.18 13.83
N ARG A 208 15.12 -8.47 13.88
CA ARG A 208 16.09 -9.51 14.26
C ARG A 208 17.24 -9.59 13.27
N GLU A 209 16.95 -9.62 11.97
CA GLU A 209 17.98 -9.63 10.93
C GLU A 209 18.85 -8.38 11.01
N ASP A 210 18.24 -7.20 11.21
CA ASP A 210 18.98 -5.95 11.34
C ASP A 210 19.88 -5.94 12.58
N ILE A 211 19.38 -6.33 13.76
CA ILE A 211 20.19 -6.45 14.98
C ILE A 211 21.32 -7.47 14.78
N THR A 212 21.03 -8.63 14.16
CA THR A 212 22.04 -9.66 13.90
C THR A 212 23.11 -9.16 12.94
N ASN A 213 22.71 -8.45 11.89
CA ASN A 213 23.61 -7.83 10.92
C ASN A 213 24.45 -6.74 11.58
N GLN A 214 23.86 -5.90 12.44
CA GLN A 214 24.59 -4.88 13.20
C GLN A 214 25.61 -5.52 14.15
N VAL A 215 25.24 -6.59 14.87
CA VAL A 215 26.17 -7.32 15.76
C VAL A 215 27.30 -7.96 14.95
N GLN A 216 27.00 -8.56 13.80
CA GLN A 216 28.03 -9.09 12.90
C GLN A 216 28.93 -7.99 12.34
N GLU A 217 28.36 -6.83 12.03
CA GLU A 217 29.11 -5.67 11.57
C GLU A 217 30.01 -5.12 12.67
N PHE A 218 29.53 -5.05 13.92
CA PHE A 218 30.35 -4.70 15.08
C PHE A 218 31.45 -5.71 15.35
N THR A 219 31.21 -7.00 15.09
CA THR A 219 32.24 -8.03 15.22
C THR A 219 33.32 -7.89 14.14
N LYS A 220 32.95 -7.44 12.93
CA LYS A 220 33.89 -7.19 11.83
C LYS A 220 34.65 -5.87 11.98
N ARG A 221 34.09 -4.89 12.71
CA ARG A 221 34.75 -3.61 12.97
C ARG A 221 35.73 -3.78 14.14
N PRO A 222 36.98 -3.28 14.04
CA PRO A 222 37.89 -3.31 15.17
C PRO A 222 37.30 -2.50 16.33
N LEU A 223 37.04 -3.17 17.44
CA LEU A 223 36.41 -2.66 18.66
C LEU A 223 37.24 -1.59 19.38
N SER A 224 38.50 -1.41 18.99
CA SER A 224 39.31 -0.34 19.52
C SER A 224 38.72 0.99 19.05
N SER A 225 38.18 1.77 19.99
CA SER A 225 38.00 3.21 19.80
C SER A 225 39.25 3.76 19.10
N ARG A 226 39.07 4.50 18.00
CA ARG A 226 40.19 5.13 17.27
C ARG A 226 41.13 5.90 18.21
N GLN A 227 40.59 6.44 19.32
CA GLN A 227 41.37 7.12 20.36
C GLN A 227 42.14 6.17 21.29
N SER A 228 41.65 4.96 21.52
CA SER A 228 42.37 3.94 22.31
C SER A 228 43.51 3.32 21.49
N ALA A 229 43.26 3.02 20.21
CA ALA A 229 44.28 2.53 19.30
C ALA A 229 45.40 3.57 19.11
N SER A 230 45.07 4.86 18.95
CA SER A 230 46.09 5.90 18.83
C SER A 230 46.95 6.04 20.09
N LYS A 231 46.34 5.98 21.28
CA LYS A 231 47.10 5.97 22.55
C LYS A 231 48.01 4.75 22.67
N PHE A 232 47.53 3.56 22.30
CA PHE A 232 48.34 2.34 22.28
C PHE A 232 49.53 2.49 21.34
N TRP A 233 49.30 2.92 20.10
CA TRP A 233 50.36 3.13 19.11
C TRP A 233 51.35 4.23 19.50
N LEU A 234 50.90 5.29 20.19
CA LEU A 234 51.79 6.32 20.73
C LEU A 234 52.70 5.76 21.82
N ILE A 235 52.18 4.97 22.76
CA ILE A 235 52.97 4.34 23.82
C ILE A 235 53.93 3.30 23.25
N ALA A 236 53.47 2.48 22.31
CA ALA A 236 54.30 1.50 21.62
C ALA A 236 55.42 2.18 20.81
N GLY A 237 55.09 3.26 20.09
CA GLY A 237 56.04 4.09 19.35
C GLY A 237 57.07 4.73 20.28
N LEU A 238 56.63 5.28 21.42
CA LEU A 238 57.53 5.85 22.44
C LEU A 238 58.48 4.79 23.00
N CYS A 239 57.99 3.59 23.31
CA CYS A 239 58.83 2.49 23.79
C CYS A 239 59.83 2.02 22.72
N LEU A 240 59.42 1.98 21.45
CA LEU A 240 60.29 1.59 20.34
C LEU A 240 61.38 2.63 20.11
N VAL A 241 61.04 3.93 20.13
CA VAL A 241 62.01 5.02 20.05
C VAL A 241 62.96 5.02 21.25
N ALA A 242 62.45 4.79 22.47
CA ALA A 242 63.28 4.70 23.67
C ALA A 242 64.24 3.50 23.62
N SER A 243 63.77 2.33 23.18
CA SER A 243 64.59 1.13 23.01
C SER A 243 65.65 1.33 21.92
N ALA A 244 65.28 1.86 20.75
CA ALA A 244 66.23 2.16 19.68
C ALA A 244 67.27 3.21 20.09
N GLY A 245 66.84 4.29 20.76
CA GLY A 245 67.73 5.33 21.28
C GLY A 245 68.70 4.79 22.33
N ALA A 246 68.23 3.96 23.27
CA ALA A 246 69.09 3.28 24.24
C ALA A 246 70.08 2.34 23.55
N GLY A 247 69.64 1.63 22.49
CA GLY A 247 70.49 0.77 21.67
C GLY A 247 71.61 1.52 20.94
N VAL A 248 71.30 2.66 20.31
CA VAL A 248 72.29 3.51 19.64
C VAL A 248 73.29 4.08 20.64
N LEU A 249 72.81 4.61 21.78
CA LEU A 249 73.70 5.14 22.82
C LEU A 249 74.57 4.05 23.47
N ALA A 250 74.05 2.83 23.61
CA ALA A 250 74.83 1.69 24.07
C ALA A 250 75.92 1.35 23.06
N PHE A 251 75.58 1.30 21.76
CA PHE A 251 76.55 1.03 20.68
C PHE A 251 77.67 2.06 20.65
N GLU A 252 77.35 3.36 20.71
CA GLU A 252 78.36 4.42 20.78
C GLU A 252 79.24 4.29 22.03
N SER A 253 78.64 3.96 23.18
CA SER A 253 79.39 3.74 24.43
C SER A 253 80.34 2.54 24.34
N PHE A 254 79.94 1.47 23.65
CA PHE A 254 80.81 0.32 23.39
C PHE A 254 81.91 0.62 22.37
N GLN A 255 81.62 1.42 21.34
CA GLN A 255 82.60 1.83 20.36
C GLN A 255 83.67 2.74 20.98
N SER A 256 83.27 3.71 21.81
CA SER A 256 84.20 4.58 22.55
C SER A 256 85.02 3.79 23.56
N PHE A 257 84.42 2.81 24.22
CA PHE A 257 85.14 1.88 25.10
C PHE A 257 86.20 1.07 24.32
N ALA A 258 85.82 0.49 23.18
CA ALA A 258 86.74 -0.31 22.35
C ALA A 258 87.92 0.51 21.84
N SER A 259 87.69 1.76 21.39
CA SER A 259 88.78 2.64 20.94
C SER A 259 89.73 3.03 22.08
N LEU A 260 89.20 3.28 23.29
CA LEU A 260 90.02 3.65 24.45
C LEU A 260 90.82 2.46 24.98
N ALA A 261 90.21 1.26 24.98
CA ALA A 261 90.86 0.02 25.38
C ALA A 261 92.03 -0.34 24.45
N GLN A 262 91.87 -0.17 23.13
CA GLN A 262 92.96 -0.39 22.16
C GLN A 262 94.08 0.64 22.29
N ALA A 263 93.77 1.92 22.54
CA ALA A 263 94.77 2.97 22.76
C ALA A 263 95.63 2.75 24.01
N THR A 264 95.14 1.96 24.98
CA THR A 264 95.87 1.63 26.21
C THR A 264 96.87 0.48 26.02
N GLN A 265 96.79 -0.30 24.93
CA GLN A 265 97.63 -1.50 24.71
C GLN A 265 98.94 -1.27 23.94
N THR A 266 99.26 -0.05 23.50
CA THR A 266 100.52 0.22 22.82
C THR A 266 101.68 0.41 23.82
N ILE A 267 102.33 -0.70 24.19
CA ILE A 267 103.66 -0.71 24.81
C ILE A 267 104.63 -1.44 23.86
N PRO A 268 105.50 -0.73 23.11
CA PRO A 268 106.80 -1.25 22.65
C PRO A 268 107.87 -0.88 23.71
N ASP A 269 108.87 -1.66 24.11
CA ASP A 269 109.77 -2.55 23.37
C ASP A 269 110.63 -3.38 24.36
N PRO A 270 111.19 -4.53 23.96
CA PRO A 270 112.40 -5.09 24.59
C PRO A 270 113.73 -4.84 23.83
N SER A 271 113.83 -3.94 22.84
CA SER A 271 115.08 -3.78 22.07
C SER A 271 115.38 -2.40 21.46
N ALA A 272 115.53 -1.34 22.27
CA ALA A 272 116.15 -0.09 21.81
C ALA A 272 117.02 0.58 22.90
N GLY A 273 118.18 1.09 22.50
CA GLY A 273 119.33 1.48 23.34
C GLY A 273 119.19 2.74 24.21
N PRO A 274 120.30 3.16 24.87
CA PRO A 274 120.24 3.81 26.19
C PRO A 274 119.94 5.31 26.23
N ASP A 275 119.95 6.07 25.14
CA ASP A 275 119.85 7.53 25.23
C ASP A 275 118.84 8.10 24.24
N THR A 276 117.56 8.13 24.61
CA THR A 276 116.67 9.26 24.26
C THR A 276 115.42 9.25 25.12
N VAL A 277 115.23 10.37 25.81
CA VAL A 277 114.13 10.71 26.69
C VAL A 277 112.79 10.61 25.97
N LEU A 278 111.87 9.77 26.47
CA LEU A 278 110.42 10.00 26.45
C LEU A 278 109.77 9.14 27.54
N LYS A 279 109.92 9.60 28.78
CA LYS A 279 109.22 9.04 29.93
C LYS A 279 107.78 9.56 29.91
N THR A 280 106.95 9.02 29.02
CA THR A 280 105.51 9.31 29.00
C THR A 280 104.83 8.41 30.03
N GLN A 281 105.05 8.73 31.29
CA GLN A 281 104.33 8.14 32.42
C GLN A 281 102.94 8.79 32.49
N ARG A 282 102.02 8.36 31.61
CA ARG A 282 100.58 8.67 31.75
C ARG A 282 100.04 7.82 32.91
N LEU A 283 99.67 8.50 33.99
CA LEU A 283 99.06 7.95 35.20
C LEU A 283 97.80 7.11 34.89
N PRO A 284 97.42 6.17 35.79
CA PRO A 284 96.27 5.26 35.64
C PRO A 284 94.91 5.95 35.88
N GLN A 285 94.76 7.20 35.44
CA GLN A 285 93.57 8.02 35.66
C GLN A 285 92.41 7.63 34.70
N ASP A 286 92.71 6.94 33.60
CA ASP A 286 91.71 6.50 32.61
C ASP A 286 91.01 5.17 32.95
N THR A 287 91.46 4.43 33.98
CA THR A 287 90.83 3.15 34.38
C THR A 287 89.42 3.37 34.92
N TYR A 288 89.19 4.47 35.65
CA TYR A 288 87.86 4.84 36.14
C TYR A 288 86.92 5.24 34.99
N LEU A 289 87.44 5.96 33.99
CA LEU A 289 86.67 6.37 32.81
C LEU A 289 86.27 5.15 31.96
N LEU A 290 87.18 4.19 31.81
CA LEU A 290 86.93 2.92 31.11
C LEU A 290 85.86 2.07 31.80
N TRP A 291 85.91 1.97 33.14
CA TRP A 291 84.87 1.29 33.92
C TRP A 291 83.52 2.01 33.89
N MET A 292 83.50 3.34 33.95
CA MET A 292 82.27 4.14 33.82
C MET A 292 81.62 3.98 32.44
N MET A 293 82.42 3.91 31.36
CA MET A 293 81.95 3.64 30.00
C MET A 293 81.37 2.24 29.86
N ALA A 294 82.06 1.22 30.40
CA ALA A 294 81.56 -0.16 30.41
C ALA A 294 80.25 -0.28 31.20
N LEU A 295 80.18 0.33 32.38
CA LEU A 295 78.98 0.34 33.22
C LEU A 295 77.82 1.05 32.51
N ARG A 296 78.06 2.20 31.88
CA ARG A 296 77.06 2.93 31.09
C ARG A 296 76.52 2.07 29.94
N GLY A 297 77.40 1.41 29.18
CA GLY A 297 77.01 0.50 28.11
C GLY A 297 76.17 -0.67 28.61
N ALA A 298 76.54 -1.26 29.74
CA ALA A 298 75.78 -2.35 30.38
C ALA A 298 74.41 -1.91 30.91
N VAL A 299 74.32 -0.73 31.52
CA VAL A 299 73.04 -0.18 32.01
C VAL A 299 72.13 0.15 30.83
N LEU A 300 72.65 0.78 29.76
CA LEU A 300 71.86 1.12 28.58
C LEU A 300 71.36 -0.13 27.83
N SER A 301 72.17 -1.19 27.75
CA SER A 301 71.73 -2.45 27.15
C SER A 301 70.66 -3.15 27.99
N ALA A 302 70.79 -3.16 29.31
CA ALA A 302 69.75 -3.67 30.21
C ALA A 302 68.43 -2.88 30.08
N VAL A 303 68.52 -1.54 29.99
CA VAL A 303 67.35 -0.68 29.75
C VAL A 303 66.70 -0.99 28.39
N CYS A 304 67.49 -1.19 27.33
CA CYS A 304 66.99 -1.56 26.02
C CYS A 304 66.21 -2.89 26.06
N VAL A 305 66.77 -3.91 26.70
CA VAL A 305 66.12 -5.22 26.90
C VAL A 305 64.84 -5.08 27.72
N GLY A 306 64.86 -4.24 28.77
CA GLY A 306 63.69 -3.95 29.60
C GLY A 306 62.53 -3.35 28.81
N PHE A 307 62.80 -2.36 27.96
CA PHE A 307 61.77 -1.76 27.09
C PHE A 307 61.24 -2.76 26.05
N ALA A 308 62.11 -3.59 25.47
CA ALA A 308 61.68 -4.63 24.53
C ALA A 308 60.77 -5.66 25.20
N ALA A 309 61.14 -6.16 26.39
CA ALA A 309 60.33 -7.10 27.17
C ALA A 309 58.99 -6.49 27.61
N TYR A 310 59.00 -5.22 28.02
CA TYR A 310 57.78 -4.48 28.34
C TYR A 310 56.84 -4.37 27.14
N LEU A 311 57.37 -4.04 25.96
CA LEU A 311 56.60 -3.92 24.73
C LEU A 311 55.94 -5.27 24.36
N ILE A 312 56.68 -6.38 24.43
CA ILE A 312 56.13 -7.73 24.17
C ILE A 312 55.02 -8.07 25.17
N SER A 313 55.24 -7.81 26.46
CA SER A 313 54.23 -8.04 27.51
C SER A 313 52.96 -7.21 27.28
N MET A 314 53.13 -5.94 26.90
CA MET A 314 52.02 -5.05 26.57
C MET A 314 51.24 -5.53 25.34
N LEU A 315 51.92 -5.97 24.27
CA LEU A 315 51.28 -6.53 23.08
C LEU A 315 50.46 -7.78 23.41
N ARG A 316 51.04 -8.69 24.20
CA ARG A 316 50.34 -9.92 24.62
C ARG A 316 49.10 -9.59 25.44
N LYS A 317 49.22 -8.70 26.42
CA LYS A 317 48.09 -8.26 27.26
C LYS A 317 46.98 -7.59 26.44
N SER A 318 47.35 -6.77 25.45
CA SER A 318 46.39 -6.13 24.55
C SER A 318 45.66 -7.17 23.71
N TYR A 319 46.38 -8.12 23.13
CA TYR A 319 45.80 -9.19 22.31
C TYR A 319 44.85 -10.08 23.12
N ASP A 320 45.26 -10.50 24.31
CA ASP A 320 44.43 -11.33 25.19
C ASP A 320 43.13 -10.58 25.58
N SER A 321 43.22 -9.27 25.86
CA SER A 321 42.04 -8.44 26.13
C SER A 321 41.11 -8.33 24.93
N GLU A 322 41.65 -8.17 23.71
CA GLU A 322 40.85 -8.09 22.48
C GLU A 322 40.13 -9.40 22.19
N VAL A 323 40.83 -10.54 22.29
CA VAL A 323 40.22 -11.87 22.12
C VAL A 323 39.11 -12.10 23.14
N HIS A 324 39.31 -11.70 24.40
CA HIS A 324 38.27 -11.84 25.43
C HIS A 324 37.02 -11.03 25.08
N THR A 325 37.17 -9.76 24.74
CA THR A 325 36.03 -8.92 24.32
C THR A 325 35.32 -9.48 23.08
N LEU A 326 36.06 -10.00 22.09
CA LEU A 326 35.47 -10.64 20.91
C LEU A 326 34.62 -11.86 21.27
N HIS A 327 35.11 -12.72 22.17
CA HIS A 327 34.33 -13.86 22.65
C HIS A 327 33.07 -13.43 23.42
N GLU A 328 33.17 -12.37 24.22
CA GLU A 328 32.00 -11.79 24.88
C GLU A 328 30.97 -11.31 23.84
N PHE A 329 31.38 -10.59 22.80
CA PHE A 329 30.47 -10.15 21.73
C PHE A 329 29.84 -11.32 20.96
N GLN A 330 30.60 -12.37 20.67
CA GLN A 330 30.07 -13.58 20.03
C GLN A 330 29.03 -14.25 20.93
N ARG A 331 29.30 -14.35 22.23
CA ARG A 331 28.35 -14.87 23.22
C ARG A 331 27.10 -14.00 23.30
N TYR A 332 27.23 -12.67 23.34
CA TYR A 332 26.10 -11.74 23.30
C TYR A 332 25.25 -11.94 22.03
N GLY A 333 25.88 -12.12 20.86
CA GLY A 333 25.17 -12.40 19.62
C GLY A 333 24.39 -13.73 19.64
N MET A 334 24.96 -14.77 20.27
CA MET A 334 24.28 -16.05 20.46
C MET A 334 23.13 -15.95 21.47
N ASP A 335 23.31 -15.22 22.56
CA ASP A 335 22.29 -14.97 23.57
C ASP A 335 21.12 -14.16 22.99
N ILE A 336 21.37 -13.13 22.17
CA ILE A 336 20.30 -12.39 21.47
C ILE A 336 19.48 -13.33 20.59
N ASN A 337 20.14 -14.22 19.84
CA ASN A 337 19.45 -15.21 19.00
C ASN A 337 18.60 -16.18 19.83
N ARG A 338 19.13 -16.68 20.94
CA ARG A 338 18.41 -17.57 21.86
C ARG A 338 17.22 -16.84 22.49
N ALA A 339 17.40 -15.61 22.99
CA ALA A 339 16.34 -14.78 23.55
C ALA A 339 15.22 -14.54 22.54
N SER A 340 15.59 -14.18 21.31
CA SER A 340 14.63 -13.94 20.23
C SER A 340 13.78 -15.18 19.97
N TRP A 341 14.39 -16.36 19.94
CA TRP A 341 13.66 -17.61 19.72
C TRP A 341 12.70 -17.89 20.89
N VAL A 342 13.14 -17.73 22.13
CA VAL A 342 12.28 -17.92 23.32
C VAL A 342 11.06 -17.00 23.27
N ILE A 343 11.23 -15.74 22.91
CA ILE A 343 10.09 -14.81 22.85
C ILE A 343 9.19 -15.11 21.64
N GLU A 344 9.73 -15.55 20.50
CA GLU A 344 8.94 -16.00 19.35
C GLU A 344 8.08 -17.21 19.72
N THR A 345 8.66 -18.23 20.35
CA THR A 345 7.93 -19.41 20.85
C THR A 345 6.91 -19.03 21.91
N ALA A 346 7.26 -18.14 22.84
CA ALA A 346 6.32 -17.68 23.85
C ALA A 346 5.11 -16.97 23.23
N MET A 347 5.35 -16.10 22.24
CA MET A 347 4.31 -15.37 21.56
C MET A 347 3.43 -16.28 20.70
N GLU A 348 4.00 -17.23 19.96
CA GLU A 348 3.24 -18.22 19.18
C GLU A 348 2.32 -19.09 20.05
N MET A 349 2.81 -19.54 21.21
CA MET A 349 1.99 -20.33 22.14
C MET A 349 0.87 -19.49 22.78
N THR A 350 1.16 -18.25 23.17
CA THR A 350 0.13 -17.35 23.75
C THR A 350 -0.96 -16.95 22.75
N THR A 351 -0.62 -16.80 21.47
CA THR A 351 -1.57 -16.37 20.43
C THR A 351 -2.41 -17.52 19.87
N LYS A 352 -1.85 -18.73 19.73
CA LYS A 352 -2.57 -19.87 19.13
C LYS A 352 -3.42 -20.66 20.12
N GLU A 353 -2.98 -20.79 21.37
CA GLU A 353 -3.61 -21.71 22.32
C GLU A 353 -4.15 -21.02 23.58
N GLY A 354 -3.86 -19.73 23.79
CA GLY A 354 -4.16 -19.05 25.07
C GLY A 354 -3.53 -19.74 26.29
N ALA A 355 -2.62 -20.68 26.05
CA ALA A 355 -2.00 -21.51 27.07
C ALA A 355 -0.83 -20.76 27.70
N ALA A 356 -0.80 -20.72 29.03
CA ALA A 356 0.34 -20.21 29.77
C ALA A 356 1.53 -21.16 29.60
N LEU A 357 2.67 -20.64 29.15
CA LEU A 357 3.88 -21.45 29.04
C LEU A 357 4.30 -22.00 30.41
N PRO A 358 4.76 -23.26 30.50
CA PRO A 358 5.33 -23.79 31.73
C PRO A 358 6.53 -22.92 32.17
N GLU A 359 6.44 -22.31 33.36
CA GLU A 359 7.48 -21.41 33.88
C GLU A 359 8.87 -22.08 33.92
N ARG A 360 8.92 -23.39 34.20
CA ARG A 360 10.17 -24.17 34.20
C ARG A 360 10.88 -24.19 32.84
N TRP A 361 10.13 -24.10 31.74
CA TRP A 361 10.71 -24.03 30.41
C TRP A 361 11.31 -22.65 30.16
N ILE A 362 10.59 -21.58 30.48
CA ILE A 362 11.09 -20.20 30.36
C ILE A 362 12.33 -20.02 31.23
N GLU A 363 12.30 -20.49 32.47
CA GLU A 363 13.43 -20.41 33.40
C GLU A 363 14.67 -21.10 32.81
N ARG A 364 14.53 -22.30 32.25
CA ARG A 364 15.66 -23.01 31.60
C ARG A 364 16.08 -22.38 30.27
N ALA A 365 15.15 -21.85 29.50
CA ALA A 365 15.41 -21.23 28.21
C ALA A 365 16.07 -19.85 28.35
N CYS A 366 15.78 -19.13 29.43
CA CYS A 366 16.40 -17.87 29.82
C CYS A 366 17.63 -18.04 30.74
N ALA A 367 17.86 -19.24 31.30
CA ALA A 367 19.02 -19.49 32.16
C ALA A 367 20.34 -19.24 31.42
N GLY A 368 21.20 -18.42 32.01
CA GLY A 368 22.52 -18.08 31.46
C GLY A 368 22.52 -16.98 30.40
N LEU A 369 21.35 -16.47 30.01
CA LEU A 369 21.20 -15.40 29.04
C LEU A 369 21.79 -14.10 29.59
N PHE A 370 22.72 -13.47 28.87
CA PHE A 370 23.36 -12.21 29.26
C PHE A 370 24.07 -12.26 30.62
N GLN A 371 24.34 -13.44 31.16
CA GLN A 371 25.20 -13.58 32.32
C GLN A 371 26.63 -13.29 31.86
N ALA A 372 27.01 -12.01 31.85
CA ALA A 372 28.41 -11.63 31.90
C ALA A 372 29.03 -12.47 33.02
N ASN A 373 30.16 -13.13 32.76
CA ASN A 373 30.89 -13.89 33.77
C ASN A 373 31.41 -12.92 34.85
N ASN A 374 30.50 -12.38 35.67
CA ASN A 374 30.77 -11.59 36.86
C ASN A 374 31.10 -12.48 38.06
N LYS A 375 30.98 -13.81 37.89
CA LYS A 375 31.97 -14.69 38.51
C LYS A 375 33.29 -14.34 37.86
N LYS A 376 33.98 -13.33 38.43
CA LYS A 376 35.43 -13.31 38.49
C LYS A 376 35.82 -14.78 38.59
N ASP A 377 36.38 -15.32 37.52
CA ASP A 377 37.27 -16.46 37.65
C ASP A 377 38.19 -16.01 38.76
N ALA A 378 37.93 -16.51 39.97
CA ALA A 378 38.76 -16.30 41.12
C ALA A 378 40.10 -16.77 40.62
N GLU A 379 40.97 -15.82 40.28
CA GLU A 379 42.17 -16.04 39.50
C GLU A 379 42.76 -17.33 40.03
N VAL A 380 42.62 -18.42 39.27
CA VAL A 380 43.32 -19.64 39.57
C VAL A 380 44.72 -19.23 39.20
N SER A 381 45.38 -18.61 40.18
CA SER A 381 46.70 -18.02 40.08
C SER A 381 47.49 -19.05 39.31
N SER A 382 48.08 -18.66 38.20
CA SER A 382 48.90 -19.57 37.40
C SER A 382 49.94 -20.30 38.27
N LEU A 383 50.28 -19.72 39.43
CA LEU A 383 51.06 -20.31 40.53
C LEU A 383 50.33 -21.43 41.31
N ALA A 384 49.03 -21.31 41.56
CA ALA A 384 48.18 -22.37 42.13
C ALA A 384 47.96 -23.52 41.12
N ALA A 385 47.78 -23.22 39.84
CA ALA A 385 47.72 -24.23 38.78
C ALA A 385 49.07 -24.95 38.60
N LEU A 386 50.20 -24.21 38.61
CA LEU A 386 51.54 -24.80 38.61
C LEU A 386 51.82 -25.61 39.89
N GLY A 387 51.34 -25.13 41.05
CA GLY A 387 51.38 -25.86 42.31
C GLY A 387 50.58 -27.17 42.27
N ALA A 388 49.42 -27.17 41.62
CA ALA A 388 48.63 -28.38 41.38
C ALA A 388 49.36 -29.37 40.44
N VAL A 389 49.98 -28.88 39.37
CA VAL A 389 50.78 -29.70 38.44
C VAL A 389 52.06 -30.25 39.10
N MET A 390 52.66 -29.51 40.03
CA MET A 390 53.81 -29.96 40.83
C MET A 390 53.44 -30.84 42.03
N GLY A 391 52.17 -31.26 42.17
CA GLY A 391 51.72 -32.15 43.25
C GLY A 391 51.64 -31.49 44.63
N LEU A 392 51.62 -30.16 44.69
CA LEU A 392 51.39 -29.38 45.93
C LEU A 392 49.91 -29.05 46.14
N GLY A 393 49.05 -29.32 45.15
CA GLY A 393 47.60 -29.25 45.28
C GLY A 393 47.02 -30.47 45.99
N PRO A 394 45.88 -30.35 46.68
CA PRO A 394 45.20 -31.49 47.28
C PRO A 394 44.70 -32.45 46.19
N GLU A 395 45.07 -33.72 46.30
CA GLU A 395 44.64 -34.75 45.36
C GLU A 395 43.25 -35.25 45.79
N VAL A 396 42.25 -35.00 44.95
CA VAL A 396 40.86 -35.44 45.19
C VAL A 396 40.58 -36.61 44.25
N THR A 397 40.57 -37.83 44.80
CA THR A 397 40.16 -39.01 44.04
C THR A 397 38.70 -39.35 44.37
N ILE A 398 37.86 -39.33 43.35
CA ILE A 398 36.45 -39.71 43.48
C ILE A 398 36.33 -41.16 43.01
N GLY A 399 36.20 -42.07 43.99
CA GLY A 399 35.95 -43.49 43.74
C GLY A 399 34.48 -43.87 44.00
N PRO A 400 34.06 -45.08 43.61
CA PRO A 400 32.69 -45.58 43.84
C PRO A 400 32.33 -45.73 45.33
N THR A 401 33.30 -45.59 46.23
CA THR A 401 33.14 -45.62 47.70
C THR A 401 33.10 -44.23 48.36
N GLY A 402 33.13 -43.15 47.57
CA GLY A 402 33.12 -41.75 48.05
C GLY A 402 34.33 -40.94 47.60
N ALA A 403 34.31 -39.63 47.85
CA ALA A 403 35.43 -38.73 47.56
C ALA A 403 36.49 -38.85 48.67
N SER A 404 37.70 -39.28 48.33
CA SER A 404 38.83 -39.30 49.25
C SER A 404 39.76 -38.11 49.00
N PHE A 405 40.06 -37.36 50.07
CA PHE A 405 40.85 -36.13 50.03
C PHE A 405 42.23 -36.41 50.62
N LYS A 406 43.29 -36.41 49.80
CA LYS A 406 44.67 -36.52 50.28
C LYS A 406 45.32 -35.15 50.31
N ILE A 407 45.49 -34.61 51.52
CA ILE A 407 46.23 -33.36 51.74
C ILE A 407 47.72 -33.69 51.84
N PRO A 408 48.59 -33.07 51.03
CA PRO A 408 50.03 -33.27 51.15
C PRO A 408 50.54 -32.73 52.51
N PRO A 409 51.57 -33.37 53.11
CA PRO A 409 52.02 -33.06 54.48
C PRO A 409 52.51 -31.61 54.66
N LYS A 410 52.93 -30.95 53.58
CA LYS A 410 53.29 -29.52 53.61
C LYS A 410 52.07 -28.60 53.70
N GLY A 411 50.95 -28.96 53.07
CA GLY A 411 49.67 -28.24 53.18
C GLY A 411 49.02 -28.46 54.55
N ALA A 412 49.11 -29.68 55.08
CA ALA A 412 48.63 -30.01 56.42
C ALA A 412 49.36 -29.22 57.52
N ARG A 413 50.69 -29.05 57.41
CA ARG A 413 51.46 -28.22 58.36
C ARG A 413 51.08 -26.73 58.31
N LYS A 414 50.76 -26.20 57.13
CA LYS A 414 50.35 -24.80 56.99
C LYS A 414 48.94 -24.57 57.53
N ALA A 415 48.01 -25.48 57.24
CA ALA A 415 46.66 -25.47 57.79
C ALA A 415 46.63 -25.69 59.31
N ALA A 416 47.55 -26.47 59.87
CA ALA A 416 47.70 -26.62 61.32
C ALA A 416 48.24 -25.35 61.99
N ASN A 417 49.21 -24.67 61.36
CA ASN A 417 49.75 -23.42 61.89
C ASN A 417 48.78 -22.23 61.76
N ASP A 418 47.84 -22.25 60.80
CA ASP A 418 46.79 -21.23 60.66
C ASP A 418 45.57 -21.52 61.58
N ALA A 419 45.55 -22.66 62.27
CA ALA A 419 44.47 -23.08 63.19
C ALA A 419 44.79 -22.85 64.68
N ASP A 420 46.05 -22.55 65.00
CA ASP A 420 46.48 -21.96 66.28
C ASP A 420 46.47 -20.42 66.18
#